data_AF-A0A948E669-F1
#
_entry.id   AF-A0A948E669-F1
#
_cell.length_a   1.000
_cell.length_b   1.000
_cell.length_c   1.000
_cell.angle_alpha   90.00
_cell.angle_beta   90.00
_cell.angle_gamma   90.00
#
_symmetry.space_group_name_H-M   'P 1'
#
loop_
_entity.id
_entity.type
_entity.pdbx_description
1 polymer ?
#
loop_
_entity_poly.entity_id
_entity_poly.type
_entity_poly.pdbx_seq_one_letter_code
_entity_poly.pdbx_strand_id
1 'polypeptide(L)'
;EHACEVLMIDQLRKKMKTLALLDAIIEQEWEYRYFSYNANWSDSAEMGSLRDGSGGEWFLWLCGDSAGYKCFSPEDGLMSDVNKVKAKAPSAYNGFITEPAFSMDHSTCIWYLENSQWVKYGKPVKWVIDLEVVENWMPADYHAWATDYYERDLDPGAIEKIFDGEFSEAIARKLNPEIKMRSLVAELPQLGVNS
;
A
#
# COMPACT_ATOMS: atom_id res chain seq x y z
N GLU A 1 9.30 -16.52 -16.47
CA GLU A 1 8.02 -16.21 -15.77
C GLU A 1 8.28 -15.97 -14.29
N HIS A 2 8.72 -16.98 -13.52
CA HIS A 2 9.01 -16.84 -12.09
C HIS A 2 9.94 -15.66 -11.70
N ALA A 3 11.07 -15.45 -12.39
CA ALA A 3 11.97 -14.33 -12.10
C ALA A 3 11.35 -12.94 -12.35
N CYS A 4 10.42 -12.82 -13.32
CA CYS A 4 9.71 -11.56 -13.56
C CYS A 4 8.69 -11.27 -12.46
N GLU A 5 8.06 -12.33 -11.92
CA GLU A 5 7.06 -12.23 -10.86
C GLU A 5 7.69 -11.75 -9.55
N VAL A 6 8.83 -12.35 -9.17
CA VAL A 6 9.64 -11.90 -8.02
C VAL A 6 10.02 -10.43 -8.17
N LEU A 7 10.49 -10.03 -9.37
CA LEU A 7 10.88 -8.64 -9.63
C LEU A 7 9.71 -7.66 -9.46
N MET A 8 8.51 -8.02 -9.94
CA MET A 8 7.30 -7.20 -9.80
C MET A 8 6.89 -7.07 -8.33
N ILE A 9 6.92 -8.16 -7.57
CA ILE A 9 6.62 -8.16 -6.13
C ILE A 9 7.63 -7.29 -5.37
N ASP A 10 8.91 -7.37 -5.71
CA ASP A 10 9.95 -6.52 -5.12
C ASP A 10 9.74 -5.03 -5.42
N GLN A 11 9.30 -4.70 -6.64
CA GLN A 11 8.96 -3.33 -7.03
C GLN A 11 7.75 -2.81 -6.26
N LEU A 12 6.68 -3.60 -6.15
CA LEU A 12 5.49 -3.26 -5.36
C LEU A 12 5.84 -3.09 -3.88
N ARG A 13 6.66 -3.99 -3.32
CA ARG A 13 7.17 -3.87 -1.94
C ARG A 13 7.91 -2.57 -1.73
N LYS A 14 8.86 -2.24 -2.62
CA LYS A 14 9.62 -0.97 -2.52
C LYS A 14 8.68 0.22 -2.61
N LYS A 15 7.75 0.23 -3.58
CA LYS A 15 6.77 1.31 -3.75
C LYS A 15 5.95 1.54 -2.49
N MET A 16 5.37 0.48 -1.92
CA MET A 16 4.53 0.60 -0.73
C MET A 16 5.30 1.06 0.50
N LYS A 17 6.55 0.61 0.68
CA LYS A 17 7.44 1.08 1.77
C LYS A 17 7.77 2.56 1.62
N THR A 18 8.08 3.02 0.41
CA THR A 18 8.32 4.43 0.10
C THR A 18 7.12 5.29 0.47
N LEU A 19 5.91 4.91 0.03
CA LEU A 19 4.68 5.67 0.30
C LEU A 19 4.33 5.69 1.79
N ALA A 20 4.41 4.54 2.47
CA ALA A 20 4.15 4.46 3.90
C ALA A 20 5.17 5.24 4.74
N LEU A 21 6.45 5.31 4.32
CA LEU A 21 7.46 6.13 4.98
C LEU A 21 7.17 7.62 4.81
N LEU A 22 6.76 8.05 3.62
CA LEU A 22 6.36 9.44 3.36
C LEU A 22 5.18 9.84 4.24
N ASP A 23 4.13 9.02 4.28
CA ASP A 23 2.97 9.26 5.13
C ASP A 23 3.31 9.25 6.62
N ALA A 24 4.18 8.35 7.09
CA ALA A 24 4.63 8.34 8.49
C ALA A 24 5.48 9.57 8.88
N ILE A 25 6.14 10.20 7.90
CA ILE A 25 6.84 11.46 8.08
C ILE A 25 5.85 12.63 8.13
N ILE A 26 4.91 12.68 7.19
CA ILE A 26 3.96 13.78 7.03
C ILE A 26 2.93 13.75 8.17
N GLU A 27 2.26 12.62 8.38
CA GLU A 27 1.21 12.41 9.36
C GLU A 27 1.64 11.37 10.41
N GLN A 28 2.00 11.84 11.61
CA GLN A 28 2.51 10.96 12.66
C GLN A 28 1.42 10.06 13.25
N GLU A 29 0.17 10.51 13.24
CA GLU A 29 -0.95 9.76 13.80
C GLU A 29 -1.45 8.71 12.79
N TRP A 30 -1.26 7.44 13.11
CA TRP A 30 -1.49 6.32 12.18
C TRP A 30 -2.91 6.26 11.59
N GLU A 31 -3.91 6.66 12.38
CA GLU A 31 -5.33 6.62 11.99
C GLU A 31 -5.66 7.57 10.82
N TYR A 32 -4.85 8.63 10.63
CA TYR A 32 -5.04 9.64 9.57
C TYR A 32 -4.12 9.44 8.35
N ARG A 33 -3.25 8.43 8.38
CA ARG A 33 -2.37 8.12 7.24
C ARG A 33 -3.17 7.48 6.12
N TYR A 34 -2.84 7.87 4.89
CA TYR A 34 -3.49 7.34 3.70
C TYR A 34 -2.87 6.00 3.34
N PHE A 35 -1.54 5.94 3.23
CA PHE A 35 -0.74 4.76 3.00
C PHE A 35 -0.16 4.22 4.30
N SER A 36 -0.11 2.89 4.43
CA SER A 36 0.53 2.21 5.55
C SER A 36 1.20 0.92 5.09
N TYR A 37 2.23 0.50 5.82
CA TYR A 37 2.92 -0.76 5.55
C TYR A 37 3.24 -1.51 6.84
N ASN A 38 3.08 -2.83 6.80
CA ASN A 38 3.52 -3.73 7.87
C ASN A 38 4.36 -4.86 7.26
N ALA A 39 5.68 -4.75 7.44
CA ALA A 39 6.65 -5.75 7.04
C ALA A 39 6.61 -7.02 7.90
N ASN A 40 5.89 -6.98 9.03
CA ASN A 40 5.72 -8.09 9.96
C ASN A 40 4.23 -8.45 10.08
N TRP A 41 3.51 -8.48 8.95
CA TRP A 41 2.09 -8.83 8.94
C TRP A 41 1.88 -10.27 9.41
N SER A 42 2.75 -11.18 8.98
CA SER A 42 2.93 -12.51 9.58
C SER A 42 4.40 -12.95 9.46
N ASP A 43 4.71 -14.17 9.91
CA ASP A 43 6.04 -14.76 9.76
C ASP A 43 6.50 -14.89 8.29
N SER A 44 5.55 -14.84 7.33
CA SER A 44 5.81 -15.07 5.90
C SER A 44 5.23 -14.00 4.98
N ALA A 45 4.46 -13.06 5.52
CA ALA A 45 3.75 -12.07 4.73
C ALA A 45 3.99 -10.64 5.20
N GLU A 46 3.95 -9.74 4.23
CA GLU A 46 3.95 -8.30 4.41
C GLU A 46 2.62 -7.73 3.88
N MET A 47 2.23 -6.55 4.37
CA MET A 47 0.96 -5.93 3.99
C MET A 47 1.15 -4.43 3.75
N GLY A 48 0.80 -3.97 2.54
CA GLY A 48 0.55 -2.57 2.25
C GLY A 48 -0.95 -2.27 2.32
N SER A 49 -1.33 -1.10 2.78
CA SER A 49 -2.74 -0.68 2.82
C SER A 49 -2.93 0.78 2.45
N LEU A 50 -4.14 1.08 2.01
CA LEU A 50 -4.66 2.41 1.81
C LEU A 50 -5.97 2.59 2.56
N ARG A 51 -6.17 3.76 3.18
CA ARG A 51 -7.44 4.23 3.75
C ARG A 51 -7.69 5.64 3.29
N ASP A 52 -8.81 5.89 2.64
CA ASP A 52 -9.06 7.18 1.99
C ASP A 52 -9.72 8.26 2.87
N GLY A 53 -9.96 7.95 4.15
CA GLY A 53 -10.67 8.82 5.10
C GLY A 53 -12.19 8.95 4.85
N SER A 54 -12.70 8.39 3.74
CA SER A 54 -14.10 8.41 3.32
C SER A 54 -14.77 7.03 3.35
N GLY A 55 -14.03 6.01 3.80
CA GLY A 55 -14.50 4.63 3.95
C GLY A 55 -14.04 3.68 2.84
N GLY A 56 -13.36 4.20 1.81
CA GLY A 56 -12.64 3.41 0.83
C GLY A 56 -11.32 2.91 1.41
N GLU A 57 -11.00 1.66 1.09
CA GLU A 57 -9.77 1.02 1.56
C GLU A 57 -9.32 -0.08 0.59
N TRP A 58 -8.03 -0.38 0.64
CA TRP A 58 -7.54 -1.61 0.06
C TRP A 58 -6.32 -2.16 0.80
N PHE A 59 -6.07 -3.44 0.57
CA PHE A 59 -4.94 -4.19 1.11
C PHE A 59 -4.19 -4.86 -0.03
N LEU A 60 -2.87 -4.71 -0.03
CA LEU A 60 -1.92 -5.45 -0.84
C LEU A 60 -1.18 -6.42 0.09
N TRP A 61 -1.45 -7.71 -0.06
CA TRP A 61 -0.78 -8.79 0.66
C TRP A 61 0.33 -9.37 -0.18
N LEU A 62 1.54 -9.50 0.38
CA LEU A 62 2.72 -10.04 -0.29
C LEU A 62 3.25 -11.21 0.54
N CYS A 63 3.44 -12.39 -0.07
CA CYS A 63 3.93 -13.58 0.61
C CYS A 63 4.72 -14.46 -0.35
N GLY A 64 6.04 -14.53 -0.18
CA GLY A 64 6.94 -15.17 -1.14
C GLY A 64 6.71 -14.62 -2.56
N ASP A 65 6.35 -15.50 -3.48
CA ASP A 65 6.09 -15.17 -4.89
C ASP A 65 4.61 -14.91 -5.19
N SER A 66 3.79 -14.73 -4.15
CA SER A 66 2.36 -14.44 -4.28
C SER A 66 2.05 -13.00 -3.85
N ALA A 67 1.23 -12.32 -4.65
CA ALA A 67 0.67 -11.02 -4.31
C ALA A 67 -0.84 -11.01 -4.51
N GLY A 68 -1.58 -10.55 -3.50
CA GLY A 68 -3.03 -10.47 -3.50
C GLY A 68 -3.49 -9.05 -3.20
N TYR A 69 -4.50 -8.58 -3.92
CA TYR A 69 -5.05 -7.24 -3.74
C TYR A 69 -6.56 -7.32 -3.50
N LYS A 70 -7.05 -6.65 -2.47
CA LYS A 70 -8.48 -6.49 -2.18
C LYS A 70 -8.78 -5.01 -2.05
N CYS A 71 -9.81 -4.53 -2.73
CA CYS A 71 -10.31 -3.17 -2.58
C CYS A 71 -11.79 -3.16 -2.20
N PHE A 72 -12.14 -2.21 -1.34
CA PHE A 72 -13.49 -1.78 -1.05
C PHE A 72 -13.62 -0.30 -1.38
N SER A 73 -14.55 0.03 -2.28
CA SER A 73 -15.03 1.38 -2.53
C SER A 73 -16.55 1.41 -2.27
N PRO A 74 -17.02 2.20 -1.28
CA PRO A 74 -18.45 2.35 -1.02
C PRO A 74 -19.25 2.77 -2.26
N GLU A 75 -18.71 3.68 -3.06
CA GLU A 75 -19.35 4.31 -4.21
C GLU A 75 -19.47 3.37 -5.40
N ASP A 76 -18.46 2.53 -5.65
CA ASP A 76 -18.51 1.50 -6.69
C ASP A 76 -19.32 0.27 -6.23
N GLY A 77 -19.40 0.08 -4.90
CA GLY A 77 -20.15 -0.97 -4.23
C GLY A 77 -19.52 -2.36 -4.36
N LEU A 78 -20.17 -3.36 -3.75
CA LEU A 78 -19.63 -4.72 -3.65
C LEU A 78 -19.73 -5.51 -4.96
N MET A 79 -18.81 -6.46 -5.13
CA MET A 79 -18.89 -7.48 -6.17
C MET A 79 -19.95 -8.54 -5.85
N SER A 80 -20.56 -9.14 -6.87
CA SER A 80 -21.65 -10.12 -6.72
C SER A 80 -21.19 -11.53 -6.32
N ASP A 81 -19.96 -11.93 -6.67
CA ASP A 81 -19.52 -13.32 -6.68
C ASP A 81 -18.30 -13.59 -5.78
N VAL A 82 -18.15 -12.83 -4.68
CA VAL A 82 -16.98 -12.89 -3.79
C VAL A 82 -16.63 -14.31 -3.34
N ASN A 83 -17.63 -15.11 -2.94
CA ASN A 83 -17.40 -16.49 -2.49
C ASN A 83 -16.90 -17.41 -3.61
N LYS A 84 -17.36 -17.20 -4.85
CA LYS A 84 -16.85 -17.97 -6.00
C LYS A 84 -15.42 -17.57 -6.33
N VAL A 85 -15.06 -16.31 -6.15
CA VAL A 85 -13.70 -15.81 -6.39
C VAL A 85 -12.72 -16.30 -5.32
N LYS A 86 -13.13 -16.30 -4.05
CA LYS A 86 -12.36 -16.93 -2.96
C LYS A 86 -12.14 -18.42 -3.22
N ALA A 87 -13.17 -19.14 -3.68
CA ALA A 87 -13.08 -20.57 -3.98
C ALA A 87 -12.17 -20.93 -5.18
N LYS A 88 -11.87 -19.95 -6.05
CA LYS A 88 -10.95 -20.12 -7.18
C LYS A 88 -9.49 -19.82 -6.83
N ALA A 89 -9.23 -19.23 -5.66
CA ALA A 89 -7.90 -18.81 -5.27
C ALA A 89 -6.94 -20.02 -5.16
N PRO A 90 -5.72 -19.94 -5.71
CA PRO A 90 -4.70 -20.95 -5.46
C PRO A 90 -4.43 -21.12 -3.96
N SER A 91 -4.00 -22.30 -3.52
CA SER A 91 -3.78 -22.58 -2.09
C SER A 91 -2.76 -21.65 -1.43
N ALA A 92 -1.82 -21.09 -2.20
CA ALA A 92 -0.86 -20.09 -1.73
C ALA A 92 -1.55 -18.83 -1.17
N TYR A 93 -2.75 -18.49 -1.64
CA TYR A 93 -3.53 -17.33 -1.21
C TYR A 93 -4.39 -17.59 0.02
N ASN A 94 -4.30 -18.76 0.67
CA ASN A 94 -5.12 -19.04 1.85
C ASN A 94 -4.93 -17.98 2.95
N GLY A 95 -3.69 -17.59 3.23
CA GLY A 95 -3.37 -16.53 4.20
C GLY A 95 -3.91 -15.14 3.82
N PHE A 96 -4.24 -14.92 2.55
CA PHE A 96 -4.88 -13.69 2.09
C PHE A 96 -6.41 -13.78 2.21
N ILE A 97 -7.03 -14.84 1.68
CA ILE A 97 -8.50 -14.93 1.59
C ILE A 97 -9.20 -15.20 2.93
N THR A 98 -8.47 -15.74 3.91
CA THR A 98 -9.02 -16.04 5.25
C THR A 98 -8.63 -15.01 6.29
N GLU A 99 -7.82 -14.02 5.96
CA GLU A 99 -7.38 -12.98 6.89
C GLU A 99 -8.56 -12.10 7.34
N PRO A 100 -8.94 -12.13 8.63
CA PRO A 100 -10.08 -11.35 9.10
C PRO A 100 -9.93 -9.84 8.88
N ALA A 101 -8.71 -9.30 8.98
CA ALA A 101 -8.47 -7.87 8.79
C ALA A 101 -8.85 -7.37 7.40
N PHE A 102 -8.78 -8.22 6.37
CA PHE A 102 -9.08 -7.81 4.99
C PHE A 102 -10.57 -7.77 4.68
N SER A 103 -11.42 -8.29 5.57
CA SER A 103 -12.89 -8.25 5.43
C SER A 103 -13.34 -8.65 4.02
N MET A 104 -12.86 -9.80 3.53
CA MET A 104 -12.98 -10.19 2.12
C MET A 104 -14.42 -10.16 1.60
N ASP A 105 -15.43 -10.41 2.44
CA ASP A 105 -16.84 -10.39 2.04
C ASP A 105 -17.35 -8.97 1.69
N HIS A 106 -16.61 -7.92 2.08
CA HIS A 106 -16.80 -6.52 1.70
C HIS A 106 -15.77 -6.11 0.65
N SER A 107 -15.79 -6.77 -0.51
CA SER A 107 -14.91 -6.44 -1.64
C SER A 107 -15.67 -5.83 -2.81
N THR A 108 -15.16 -4.72 -3.33
CA THR A 108 -15.50 -4.19 -4.66
C THR A 108 -14.75 -4.98 -5.74
N CYS A 109 -13.48 -5.30 -5.49
CA CYS A 109 -12.68 -6.17 -6.35
C CYS A 109 -11.63 -6.96 -5.56
N ILE A 110 -11.20 -8.08 -6.14
CA ILE A 110 -10.11 -8.94 -5.65
C ILE A 110 -9.24 -9.32 -6.83
N TRP A 111 -7.93 -9.12 -6.72
CA TRP A 111 -6.97 -9.49 -7.75
C TRP A 111 -5.93 -10.47 -7.19
N TYR A 112 -5.52 -11.41 -8.02
CA TYR A 112 -4.41 -12.31 -7.74
C TYR A 112 -3.33 -12.12 -8.80
N LEU A 113 -2.07 -12.11 -8.38
CA LEU A 113 -0.94 -12.10 -9.30
C LEU A 113 -0.70 -13.53 -9.80
N GLU A 114 -0.75 -13.72 -11.11
CA GLU A 114 -0.44 -15.00 -11.75
C GLU A 114 0.42 -14.76 -13.00
N ASN A 115 1.59 -15.38 -13.06
CA ASN A 115 2.53 -15.25 -14.17
C ASN A 115 2.91 -13.79 -14.45
N SER A 116 3.17 -13.01 -13.39
CA SER A 116 3.46 -11.57 -13.48
C SER A 116 2.32 -10.74 -14.10
N GLN A 117 1.08 -11.19 -14.02
CA GLN A 117 -0.11 -10.45 -14.47
C GLN A 117 -1.22 -10.49 -13.43
N TRP A 118 -1.92 -9.37 -13.26
CA TRP A 118 -3.08 -9.29 -12.37
C TRP A 118 -4.30 -9.96 -12.99
N VAL A 119 -4.75 -11.05 -12.40
CA VAL A 119 -6.06 -11.65 -12.66
C VAL A 119 -7.10 -10.94 -11.80
N LYS A 120 -7.92 -10.09 -12.43
CA LYS A 120 -8.84 -9.19 -11.73
C LYS A 120 -10.27 -9.73 -11.70
N TYR A 121 -10.89 -9.70 -10.52
CA TYR A 121 -12.29 -10.03 -10.33
C TYR A 121 -13.05 -8.90 -9.66
N GLY A 122 -14.36 -8.82 -9.93
CA GLY A 122 -15.25 -7.84 -9.31
C GLY A 122 -15.51 -6.65 -10.22
N LYS A 123 -15.80 -5.50 -9.61
CA LYS A 123 -16.14 -4.27 -10.31
C LYS A 123 -14.89 -3.43 -10.59
N PRO A 124 -14.89 -2.60 -11.65
CA PRO A 124 -13.89 -1.54 -11.77
C PRO A 124 -13.99 -0.58 -10.58
N VAL A 125 -12.85 -0.10 -10.10
CA VAL A 125 -12.75 0.90 -9.04
C VAL A 125 -12.53 2.28 -9.68
N LYS A 126 -13.28 3.28 -9.25
CA LYS A 126 -13.24 4.65 -9.79
C LYS A 126 -13.10 5.72 -8.73
N TRP A 127 -13.58 5.45 -7.52
CA TRP A 127 -13.65 6.45 -6.44
C TRP A 127 -12.55 6.33 -5.40
N VAL A 128 -11.79 5.24 -5.43
CA VAL A 128 -10.60 5.02 -4.62
C VAL A 128 -9.39 4.93 -5.53
N ILE A 129 -8.26 5.50 -5.11
CA ILE A 129 -6.98 5.37 -5.83
C ILE A 129 -6.55 3.90 -5.75
N ASP A 130 -6.65 3.18 -6.86
CA ASP A 130 -6.37 1.74 -6.90
C ASP A 130 -4.87 1.43 -7.03
N LEU A 131 -4.53 0.14 -6.95
CA LEU A 131 -3.15 -0.32 -7.01
C LEU A 131 -2.46 -0.02 -8.34
N GLU A 132 -3.19 -0.04 -9.47
CA GLU A 132 -2.57 0.26 -10.77
C GLU A 132 -2.14 1.71 -10.85
N VAL A 133 -2.95 2.63 -10.32
CA VAL A 133 -2.57 4.04 -10.23
C VAL A 133 -1.32 4.20 -9.36
N VAL A 134 -1.33 3.59 -8.17
CA VAL A 134 -0.24 3.70 -7.19
C VAL A 134 1.07 3.07 -7.69
N GLU A 135 1.02 1.95 -8.40
CA GLU A 135 2.19 1.30 -8.99
C GLU A 135 2.94 2.24 -9.95
N ASN A 136 2.19 3.09 -10.67
CA ASN A 136 2.72 4.01 -11.67
C ASN A 136 3.06 5.40 -11.13
N TRP A 137 2.83 5.68 -9.84
CA TRP A 137 3.14 6.98 -9.27
C TRP A 137 4.63 7.31 -9.29
N MET A 138 4.95 8.49 -9.80
CA MET A 138 6.24 9.15 -9.72
C MET A 138 6.28 10.09 -8.51
N PRO A 139 7.46 10.60 -8.10
CA PRO A 139 7.57 11.55 -6.98
C PRO A 139 6.64 12.76 -7.13
N ALA A 140 6.50 13.27 -8.36
CA ALA A 140 5.63 14.40 -8.68
C ALA A 140 4.14 14.08 -8.51
N ASP A 141 3.71 12.86 -8.82
CA ASP A 141 2.31 12.43 -8.64
C ASP A 141 1.96 12.36 -7.16
N TYR A 142 2.84 11.76 -6.35
CA TYR A 142 2.68 11.72 -4.90
C TYR A 142 2.72 13.13 -4.30
N HIS A 143 3.66 13.99 -4.72
CA HIS A 143 3.75 15.37 -4.23
C HIS A 143 2.45 16.14 -4.48
N ALA A 144 1.96 16.14 -5.72
CA ALA A 144 0.73 16.84 -6.08
C ALA A 144 -0.48 16.33 -5.28
N TRP A 145 -0.62 15.01 -5.16
CA TRP A 145 -1.70 14.41 -4.38
C TRP A 145 -1.57 14.70 -2.88
N ALA A 146 -0.39 14.51 -2.29
CA ALA A 146 -0.18 14.65 -0.85
C ALA A 146 -0.29 16.10 -0.38
N THR A 147 0.13 17.07 -1.20
CA THR A 147 -0.04 18.49 -0.88
C THR A 147 -1.52 18.89 -0.82
N ASP A 148 -2.36 18.34 -1.71
CA ASP A 148 -3.81 18.56 -1.69
C ASP A 148 -4.45 17.82 -0.51
N TYR A 149 -4.18 16.51 -0.36
CA TYR A 149 -4.81 15.67 0.66
C TYR A 149 -4.47 16.10 2.09
N TYR A 150 -3.20 16.38 2.37
CA TYR A 150 -2.76 16.81 3.69
C TYR A 150 -2.85 18.33 3.90
N GLU A 151 -3.29 19.09 2.89
CA GLU A 151 -3.35 20.56 2.91
C GLU A 151 -2.02 21.21 3.36
N ARG A 152 -0.89 20.67 2.88
CA ARG A 152 0.46 21.05 3.32
C ARG A 152 1.39 21.33 2.14
N ASP A 153 2.21 22.38 2.28
CA ASP A 153 3.32 22.63 1.37
C ASP A 153 4.47 21.66 1.69
N LEU A 154 4.71 20.71 0.78
CA LEU A 154 5.69 19.64 0.94
C LEU A 154 6.90 19.89 0.04
N ASP A 155 8.11 19.71 0.56
CA ASP A 155 9.36 19.87 -0.20
C ASP A 155 9.48 18.76 -1.27
N PRO A 156 9.38 19.07 -2.58
CA PRO A 156 9.40 18.05 -3.63
C PRO A 156 10.75 17.33 -3.69
N GLY A 157 11.86 18.03 -3.39
CA GLY A 157 13.19 17.43 -3.37
C GLY A 157 13.38 16.40 -2.26
N ALA A 158 12.71 16.54 -1.11
CA ALA A 158 12.69 15.53 -0.06
C ALA A 158 11.87 14.30 -0.45
N ILE A 159 10.77 14.48 -1.18
CA ILE A 159 9.96 13.37 -1.73
C ILE A 159 10.77 12.58 -2.77
N GLU A 160 11.39 13.27 -3.74
CA GLU A 160 12.26 12.66 -4.75
C GLU A 160 13.35 11.78 -4.12
N LYS A 161 14.05 12.31 -3.12
CA LYS A 161 15.08 11.56 -2.37
C LYS A 161 14.53 10.29 -1.73
N ILE A 162 13.36 10.34 -1.11
CA ILE A 162 12.76 9.16 -0.49
C ILE A 162 12.33 8.12 -1.54
N PHE A 163 11.85 8.56 -2.71
CA PHE A 163 11.60 7.67 -3.84
C PHE A 163 12.87 7.00 -4.38
N ASP A 164 14.00 7.72 -4.38
CA ASP A 164 15.32 7.19 -4.73
C ASP A 164 15.90 6.24 -3.67
N GLY A 165 15.26 6.17 -2.49
CA GLY A 165 15.66 5.32 -1.37
C GLY A 165 16.61 6.00 -0.38
N GLU A 166 16.76 7.33 -0.47
CA GLU A 166 17.51 8.12 0.49
C GLU A 166 16.62 8.54 1.67
N PHE A 167 17.03 8.21 2.89
CA PHE A 167 16.35 8.62 4.11
C PHE A 167 17.35 9.17 5.13
N SER A 168 16.99 10.28 5.78
CA SER A 168 17.73 10.86 6.91
C SER A 168 16.82 11.78 7.72
N GLU A 169 17.24 12.11 8.95
CA GLU A 169 16.54 13.10 9.77
C GLU A 169 16.42 14.46 9.07
N ALA A 170 17.45 14.90 8.35
CA ALA A 170 17.43 16.15 7.60
C ALA A 170 16.38 16.14 6.49
N ILE A 171 16.19 15.01 5.80
CA ILE A 171 15.15 14.85 4.77
C ILE A 171 13.77 14.84 5.43
N ALA A 172 13.58 14.07 6.51
CA ALA A 172 12.30 14.00 7.21
C ALA A 172 11.85 15.37 7.73
N ARG A 173 12.76 16.16 8.30
CA ARG A 173 12.47 17.51 8.81
C ARG A 173 12.14 18.54 7.73
N LYS A 174 12.55 18.31 6.48
CA LYS A 174 12.10 19.15 5.35
C LYS A 174 10.62 18.92 5.02
N LEU A 175 10.14 17.70 5.17
CA LEU A 175 8.72 17.36 4.94
C LEU A 175 7.84 17.69 6.15
N ASN A 176 8.37 17.47 7.35
CA ASN A 176 7.67 17.75 8.59
C ASN A 176 8.63 18.33 9.63
N PRO A 177 8.71 19.68 9.76
CA PRO A 177 9.58 20.32 10.74
C PRO A 177 9.32 19.91 12.18
N GLU A 178 8.07 19.56 12.50
CA GLU A 178 7.61 19.18 13.85
C GLU A 178 7.76 17.68 14.13
N ILE A 179 8.32 16.92 13.20
CA ILE A 179 8.43 15.47 13.31
C ILE A 179 9.17 15.05 14.59
N LYS A 180 8.54 14.13 15.34
CA LYS A 180 9.17 13.39 16.44
C LYS A 180 9.95 12.22 15.88
N MET A 181 11.23 12.44 15.56
CA MET A 181 12.11 11.41 14.99
C MET A 181 12.19 10.13 15.83
N ARG A 182 12.12 10.24 17.17
CA ARG A 182 12.13 9.05 18.05
C ARG A 182 10.96 8.12 17.76
N SER A 183 9.77 8.68 17.51
CA SER A 183 8.58 7.90 17.17
C SER A 183 8.74 7.25 15.80
N LEU A 184 9.19 8.02 14.80
CA LEU A 184 9.43 7.49 13.44
C LEU A 184 10.46 6.35 13.46
N VAL A 185 11.60 6.54 14.13
CA VAL A 185 12.67 5.52 14.24
C VAL A 185 12.18 4.23 14.90
N ALA A 186 11.30 4.33 15.90
CA ALA A 186 10.70 3.16 16.53
C ALA A 186 9.79 2.37 15.58
N GLU A 187 9.24 3.03 14.55
CA GLU A 187 8.34 2.43 13.56
C GLU A 187 9.06 1.87 12.32
N LEU A 188 10.27 2.35 12.00
CA LEU A 188 11.03 1.92 10.81
C LEU A 188 11.13 0.38 10.64
N PRO A 189 11.35 -0.43 11.70
CA PRO A 189 11.34 -1.89 11.57
C PRO A 189 9.99 -2.46 11.10
N GLN A 190 8.87 -1.85 11.51
CA GLN A 190 7.54 -2.25 11.06
C GLN A 190 7.29 -1.84 9.61
N LEU A 191 7.81 -0.68 9.19
CA LEU A 191 7.77 -0.25 7.78
C LEU A 191 8.74 -1.06 6.90
N GLY A 192 9.64 -1.85 7.49
CA GLY A 192 10.68 -2.57 6.75
C GLY A 192 11.69 -1.64 6.08
N VAL A 193 11.92 -0.46 6.67
CA VAL A 193 12.90 0.55 6.25
C VAL A 193 14.11 0.43 7.18
N ASN A 194 15.30 0.23 6.61
CA ASN A 194 16.52 0.17 7.40
C ASN A 194 17.05 1.60 7.62
N SER A 195 17.36 1.93 8.87
CA SER A 195 18.02 3.17 9.26
C SER A 195 19.52 3.14 9.01
#